data_AF-A0A2M4AWV0-F1
#
_entry.id   AF-A0A2M4AWV0-F1
#
_cell.length_a   1.000
_cell.length_b   1.000
_cell.length_c   1.000
_cell.angle_alpha   90.00
_cell.angle_beta   90.00
_cell.angle_gamma   90.00
#
_symmetry.space_group_name_H-M   'P 1'
#
loop_
_entity.id
_entity.type
_entity.pdbx_description
1 polymer ?
#
loop_
_entity_poly.entity_id
_entity_poly.type
_entity_poly.pdbx_seq_one_letter_code
_entity_poly.pdbx_strand_id
1 'polypeptide(L)'
;FTPTDAMALLPLGLVVDLTNTARYYDPSEFSEGGVDHVKLQVVGKMVPTDSIVRRFVQIVDDFYRRRESQGKLIGVHCTHGLNRTGYLVCAYLILRLRYRARDAIELFNARRGHVMERPNYLENLYKMEGSSRQASNPPDHHHPRLSELVQRHPRGPGPSSSKQRYRDWRNGSPYQRQPDRRTNPPPRIYTQRPPEDEQVHSWRQRHLEPPPADRKREEWRGAPSDWRRRDN
;
A
#
# COMPACT_ATOMS: atom_id res chain seq x y z
N PHE A 1 -10.63 -6.34 -9.11
CA PHE A 1 -10.32 -5.15 -8.31
C PHE A 1 -9.65 -4.12 -9.21
N THR A 2 -10.49 -3.29 -9.81
CA THR A 2 -10.16 -2.23 -10.77
C THR A 2 -10.13 -0.86 -10.08
N PRO A 3 -9.65 0.22 -10.73
CA PRO A 3 -9.83 1.59 -10.25
C PRO A 3 -11.29 1.93 -9.93
N THR A 4 -12.22 1.56 -10.82
CA THR A 4 -13.66 1.74 -10.64
C THR A 4 -14.18 1.03 -9.39
N ASP A 5 -13.79 -0.23 -9.16
CA ASP A 5 -14.16 -0.96 -7.94
C ASP A 5 -13.71 -0.20 -6.68
N ALA A 6 -12.49 0.34 -6.68
CA ALA A 6 -11.93 1.06 -5.55
C ALA A 6 -12.67 2.37 -5.25
N MET A 7 -13.02 3.14 -6.28
CA MET A 7 -13.77 4.39 -6.14
C MET A 7 -15.23 4.15 -5.73
N ALA A 8 -15.83 3.04 -6.14
CA ALA A 8 -17.18 2.66 -5.72
C ALA A 8 -17.25 2.25 -4.24
N LEU A 9 -16.17 1.65 -3.71
CA LEU A 9 -16.14 1.12 -2.34
C LEU A 9 -15.67 2.14 -1.29
N LEU A 10 -14.90 3.15 -1.69
CA LEU A 10 -14.25 4.06 -0.77
C LEU A 10 -14.39 5.51 -1.27
N PRO A 11 -14.64 6.49 -0.38
CA PRO A 11 -14.68 7.89 -0.74
C PRO A 11 -13.25 8.42 -0.97
N LEU A 12 -12.59 7.96 -2.04
CA LEU A 12 -11.22 8.36 -2.38
C LEU A 12 -11.19 9.79 -2.89
N GLY A 13 -10.16 10.53 -2.50
CA GLY A 13 -9.82 11.82 -3.10
C GLY A 13 -8.45 11.86 -3.75
N LEU A 14 -7.56 10.92 -3.37
CA LEU A 14 -6.22 10.81 -3.91
C LEU A 14 -5.77 9.35 -3.87
N VAL A 15 -5.08 8.91 -4.92
CA VAL A 15 -4.34 7.66 -4.98
C VAL A 15 -2.86 7.94 -5.19
N VAL A 16 -2.03 7.41 -4.30
CA VAL A 16 -0.57 7.41 -4.41
C VAL A 16 -0.08 6.02 -4.82
N ASP A 17 0.35 5.91 -6.08
CA ASP A 17 0.86 4.68 -6.68
C ASP A 17 2.38 4.57 -6.52
N LEU A 18 2.81 3.58 -5.73
CA LEU A 18 4.22 3.31 -5.42
C LEU A 18 4.87 2.29 -6.36
N THR A 19 4.15 1.81 -7.37
CA THR A 19 4.66 0.80 -8.30
C THR A 19 5.66 1.40 -9.27
N ASN A 20 6.68 0.61 -9.63
CA ASN A 20 7.68 0.99 -10.63
C ASN A 20 7.31 0.48 -12.04
N THR A 21 6.03 0.59 -12.40
CA THR A 21 5.50 0.17 -13.71
C THR A 21 4.14 0.83 -13.94
N ALA A 22 3.73 1.03 -15.20
CA ALA A 22 2.43 1.59 -15.58
C ALA A 22 1.45 0.51 -16.10
N ARG A 23 1.80 -0.77 -16.00
CA ARG A 23 1.08 -1.86 -16.67
C ARG A 23 -0.16 -2.39 -15.97
N TYR A 24 -0.48 -1.90 -14.77
CA TYR A 24 -1.50 -2.54 -13.92
C TYR A 24 -2.92 -2.00 -14.14
N TYR A 25 -3.04 -0.70 -14.46
CA TYR A 25 -4.30 -0.01 -14.73
C TYR A 25 -4.00 1.34 -15.39
N ASP A 26 -5.00 1.98 -16.00
CA ASP A 26 -4.86 3.33 -16.55
C ASP A 26 -5.12 4.37 -15.43
N PRO A 27 -4.15 5.23 -15.08
CA PRO A 27 -4.38 6.26 -14.07
C PRO A 27 -5.44 7.30 -14.47
N SER A 28 -5.80 7.42 -15.76
CA SER A 28 -6.88 8.33 -16.19
C SER A 28 -8.22 7.92 -15.59
N GLU A 29 -8.45 6.63 -15.35
CA GLU A 29 -9.68 6.10 -14.75
C GLU A 29 -9.99 6.76 -13.40
N PHE A 30 -8.95 7.04 -12.59
CA PHE A 30 -9.13 7.78 -11.33
C PHE A 30 -9.46 9.25 -11.56
N SER A 31 -8.73 9.90 -12.48
CA SER A 31 -8.88 11.33 -12.75
C SER A 31 -10.26 11.65 -13.34
N GLU A 32 -10.77 10.80 -14.23
CA GLU A 32 -12.12 10.87 -14.80
C GLU A 32 -13.19 10.68 -13.72
N GLY A 33 -12.91 9.87 -12.69
CA GLY A 33 -13.75 9.70 -11.50
C GLY A 33 -13.63 10.81 -10.45
N GLY A 34 -12.87 11.88 -10.71
CA GLY A 34 -12.67 12.99 -9.77
C GLY A 34 -11.75 12.65 -8.58
N VAL A 35 -10.88 11.64 -8.76
CA VAL A 35 -9.87 11.22 -7.79
C VAL A 35 -8.47 11.54 -8.33
N ASP A 36 -7.69 12.31 -7.58
CA ASP A 36 -6.33 12.62 -8.00
C ASP A 36 -5.47 11.36 -8.05
N HIS A 37 -4.57 11.25 -9.02
CA HIS A 37 -3.59 10.18 -9.09
C HIS A 37 -2.16 10.74 -9.08
N VAL A 38 -1.31 10.20 -8.21
CA VAL A 38 0.11 10.56 -8.15
C VAL A 38 0.96 9.31 -8.15
N LYS A 39 1.89 9.22 -9.10
CA LYS A 39 2.86 8.13 -9.19
C LYS A 39 4.18 8.51 -8.52
N LEU A 40 4.59 7.71 -7.53
CA LEU A 40 5.92 7.75 -6.92
C LEU A 40 6.64 6.45 -7.23
N GLN A 41 7.57 6.48 -8.18
CA GLN A 41 8.30 5.28 -8.58
C GLN A 41 9.28 4.83 -7.50
N VAL A 42 8.87 3.87 -6.68
CA VAL A 42 9.69 3.30 -5.61
C VAL A 42 10.32 1.99 -6.05
N VAL A 43 11.65 1.97 -6.12
CA VAL A 43 12.44 0.76 -6.41
C VAL A 43 12.11 -0.33 -5.40
N GLY A 44 11.86 -1.53 -5.88
CA GLY A 44 11.51 -2.67 -5.03
C GLY A 44 12.67 -3.07 -4.11
N LYS A 45 12.34 -3.60 -2.92
CA LYS A 45 13.28 -4.14 -1.90
C LYS A 45 14.27 -3.14 -1.29
N MET A 46 14.45 -1.96 -1.89
CA MET A 46 15.28 -0.86 -1.40
C MET A 46 14.47 0.07 -0.49
N VAL A 47 15.10 0.65 0.51
CA VAL A 47 14.47 1.70 1.34
C VAL A 47 14.20 2.91 0.44
N PRO A 48 12.99 3.49 0.42
CA PRO A 48 12.72 4.73 -0.30
C PRO A 48 13.68 5.84 0.11
N THR A 49 14.17 6.62 -0.85
CA THR A 49 15.10 7.72 -0.60
C THR A 49 14.42 8.87 0.17
N ASP A 50 15.21 9.71 0.83
CA ASP A 50 14.70 10.90 1.53
C ASP A 50 13.93 11.85 0.61
N SER A 51 14.26 11.90 -0.68
CA SER A 51 13.50 12.65 -1.68
C SER A 51 12.09 12.08 -1.88
N ILE A 52 11.95 10.76 -1.99
CA ILE A 52 10.65 10.09 -2.09
C ILE A 52 9.84 10.26 -0.81
N VAL A 53 10.47 10.12 0.36
CA VAL A 53 9.80 10.31 1.65
C VAL A 53 9.29 11.75 1.78
N ARG A 54 10.14 12.76 1.51
CA ARG A 54 9.73 14.18 1.53
C ARG A 54 8.61 14.46 0.54
N ARG A 55 8.70 13.91 -0.68
CA ARG A 55 7.66 14.10 -1.69
C ARG A 55 6.34 13.47 -1.26
N PHE A 56 6.35 12.26 -0.70
CA PHE A 56 5.16 11.62 -0.14
C PHE A 56 4.53 12.46 0.97
N VAL A 57 5.36 12.96 1.90
CA VAL A 57 4.89 13.83 2.99
C VAL A 57 4.21 15.10 2.45
N GLN A 58 4.84 15.78 1.48
CA GLN A 58 4.27 16.95 0.83
C GLN A 58 2.93 16.64 0.16
N ILE A 59 2.84 15.55 -0.62
CA ILE A 59 1.59 15.15 -1.30
C ILE A 59 0.45 14.97 -0.28
N VAL A 60 0.74 14.33 0.86
CA VAL A 60 -0.27 14.09 1.90
C VAL A 60 -0.66 15.39 2.62
N ASP A 61 0.31 16.24 2.98
CA ASP A 61 0.05 17.56 3.57
C ASP A 61 -0.78 18.44 2.63
N ASP A 62 -0.44 18.48 1.34
CA ASP A 62 -1.13 19.24 0.30
C ASP A 62 -2.59 18.77 0.15
N PHE A 63 -2.81 17.45 0.19
CA PHE A 63 -4.15 16.88 0.19
C PHE A 63 -4.97 17.36 1.40
N TYR A 64 -4.41 17.31 2.61
CA TYR A 64 -5.14 17.72 3.82
C TYR A 64 -5.42 19.22 3.90
N ARG A 65 -4.63 20.06 3.22
CA ARG A 65 -4.86 21.52 3.17
C ARG A 65 -6.03 21.94 2.28
N ARG A 66 -6.47 21.06 1.36
CA ARG A 66 -7.55 21.32 0.40
C ARG A 66 -8.92 21.13 1.05
N ARG A 67 -9.84 22.08 0.82
CA ARG A 67 -11.21 22.01 1.39
C ARG A 67 -12.03 20.90 0.75
N GLU A 68 -11.87 20.70 -0.55
CA GLU A 68 -12.47 19.66 -1.38
C GLU A 68 -12.05 18.23 -0.99
N SER A 69 -10.97 18.10 -0.22
CA SER A 69 -10.47 16.84 0.33
C SER A 69 -11.10 16.47 1.67
N GLN A 70 -11.88 17.36 2.29
CA GLN A 70 -12.55 17.08 3.56
C GLN A 70 -13.49 15.87 3.43
N GLY A 71 -13.34 14.89 4.33
CA GLY A 71 -14.12 13.66 4.33
C GLY A 71 -13.68 12.59 3.32
N LYS A 72 -12.68 12.88 2.47
CA LYS A 72 -12.13 11.94 1.50
C LYS A 72 -10.89 11.21 2.03
N LEU A 73 -10.64 10.01 1.49
CA LEU A 73 -9.51 9.15 1.84
C LEU A 73 -8.35 9.27 0.84
N ILE A 74 -7.14 9.02 1.33
CA ILE A 74 -5.95 8.80 0.50
C ILE A 74 -5.70 7.30 0.39
N GLY A 75 -5.79 6.76 -0.83
CA GLY A 75 -5.36 5.41 -1.15
C GLY A 75 -3.85 5.37 -1.39
N VAL A 76 -3.13 4.47 -0.74
CA VAL A 76 -1.69 4.28 -0.99
C VAL A 76 -1.46 2.82 -1.33
N HIS A 77 -0.88 2.53 -2.49
CA HIS A 77 -0.64 1.14 -2.88
C HIS A 77 0.74 0.93 -3.49
N CYS A 78 1.24 -0.28 -3.33
CA CYS A 78 2.33 -0.81 -4.14
C CYS A 78 1.78 -2.05 -4.85
N THR A 79 2.62 -3.03 -5.20
CA THR A 79 2.12 -4.28 -5.81
C THR A 79 1.23 -5.10 -4.85
N HIS A 80 1.61 -5.19 -3.57
CA HIS A 80 0.88 -6.00 -2.57
C HIS A 80 0.27 -5.18 -1.43
N GLY A 81 0.48 -3.86 -1.43
CA GLY A 81 -0.01 -2.96 -0.39
C GLY A 81 0.54 -3.26 1.02
N LEU A 82 1.77 -3.77 1.14
CA LEU A 82 2.36 -4.16 2.42
C LEU A 82 3.62 -3.35 2.75
N ASN A 83 4.77 -3.72 2.16
CA ASN A 83 6.06 -3.18 2.60
C ASN A 83 6.28 -1.70 2.23
N ARG A 84 6.29 -1.35 0.93
CA ARG A 84 6.51 0.05 0.49
C ARG A 84 5.39 0.97 0.96
N THR A 85 4.14 0.49 0.88
CA THR A 85 2.96 1.19 1.39
C THR A 85 3.10 1.47 2.89
N GLY A 86 3.34 0.44 3.69
CA GLY A 86 3.47 0.60 5.13
C GLY A 86 4.66 1.45 5.52
N TYR A 87 5.78 1.33 4.83
CA TYR A 87 6.95 2.19 5.09
C TYR A 87 6.61 3.67 4.93
N LEU A 88 6.02 4.09 3.81
CA LEU A 88 5.72 5.50 3.58
C LEU A 88 4.59 6.02 4.50
N VAL A 89 3.58 5.19 4.76
CA VAL A 89 2.52 5.52 5.73
C VAL A 89 3.11 5.71 7.13
N CYS A 90 3.91 4.76 7.61
CA CYS A 90 4.56 4.87 8.92
C CYS A 90 5.53 6.06 8.99
N ALA A 91 6.29 6.33 7.92
CA ALA A 91 7.17 7.49 7.84
C ALA A 91 6.39 8.81 8.02
N TYR A 92 5.22 8.95 7.39
CA TYR A 92 4.36 10.11 7.59
C TYR A 92 3.86 10.22 9.04
N LEU A 93 3.39 9.11 9.63
CA LEU A 93 2.93 9.09 11.03
C LEU A 93 4.05 9.54 12.00
N ILE A 94 5.30 9.13 11.76
CA ILE A 94 6.46 9.47 12.60
C ILE A 94 6.88 10.94 12.39
N LEU A 95 7.02 11.37 11.13
CA LEU A 95 7.58 12.68 10.80
C LEU A 95 6.57 13.81 11.05
N ARG A 96 5.30 13.60 10.68
CA ARG A 96 4.27 14.64 10.72
C ARG A 96 3.41 14.55 11.97
N LEU A 97 3.02 13.34 12.36
CA LEU A 97 2.12 13.14 13.50
C LEU A 97 2.84 12.76 14.80
N ARG A 98 4.19 12.68 14.77
CA ARG A 98 5.07 12.45 15.92
C ARG A 98 4.77 11.14 16.66
N TYR A 99 4.31 10.12 15.94
CA TYR A 99 4.18 8.77 16.49
C TYR A 99 5.56 8.20 16.79
N ARG A 100 5.65 7.35 17.82
CA ARG A 100 6.82 6.48 17.96
C ARG A 100 6.84 5.49 16.80
N ALA A 101 8.03 5.10 16.34
CA ALA A 101 8.14 4.20 15.20
C ALA A 101 7.40 2.88 15.43
N ARG A 102 7.53 2.34 16.66
CA ARG A 102 6.81 1.14 17.11
C ARG A 102 5.30 1.28 16.93
N ASP A 103 4.71 2.36 17.44
CA ASP A 103 3.26 2.57 17.44
C ASP A 103 2.72 2.73 16.02
N ALA A 104 3.47 3.43 15.15
CA ALA A 104 3.13 3.58 13.74
C ALA A 104 3.14 2.22 13.00
N ILE A 105 4.15 1.38 13.24
CA ILE A 105 4.28 0.05 12.63
C ILE A 105 3.17 -0.88 13.13
N GLU A 106 2.93 -0.92 14.44
CA GLU A 106 1.88 -1.74 15.05
C GLU A 106 0.49 -1.35 14.54
N LEU A 107 0.21 -0.04 14.46
CA LEU A 107 -1.04 0.47 13.91
C LEU A 107 -1.24 0.06 12.45
N PHE A 108 -0.21 0.23 11.61
CA PHE A 108 -0.28 -0.17 10.20
C PHE A 108 -0.54 -1.68 10.06
N ASN A 109 0.23 -2.51 10.77
CA ASN A 109 0.09 -3.96 10.72
C ASN A 109 -1.32 -4.41 11.17
N ALA A 110 -1.84 -3.81 12.25
CA ALA A 110 -3.17 -4.11 12.77
C ALA A 110 -4.28 -3.73 11.78
N ARG A 111 -4.18 -2.57 11.12
CA ARG A 111 -5.19 -2.11 10.14
C ARG A 111 -5.08 -2.81 8.81
N ARG A 112 -3.88 -3.19 8.38
CA ARG A 112 -3.65 -3.92 7.14
C ARG A 112 -4.00 -5.41 7.26
N GLY A 113 -3.90 -5.97 8.47
CA GLY A 113 -4.08 -7.41 8.75
C GLY A 113 -2.85 -8.27 8.45
N HIS A 114 -1.72 -7.66 8.09
CA HIS A 114 -0.46 -8.36 7.75
C HIS A 114 0.72 -7.61 8.36
N VAL A 115 1.76 -8.36 8.75
CA VAL A 115 2.99 -7.81 9.33
C VAL A 115 3.93 -7.35 8.23
N MET A 116 4.42 -6.11 8.30
CA MET A 116 5.52 -5.64 7.47
C MET A 116 6.77 -6.51 7.70
N GLU A 117 7.29 -7.10 6.63
CA GLU A 117 8.27 -8.20 6.72
C GLU A 117 9.72 -7.76 6.41
N ARG A 118 9.94 -6.55 5.88
CA ARG A 118 11.25 -6.11 5.37
C ARG A 118 12.10 -5.50 6.49
N PRO A 119 13.18 -6.17 6.95
CA PRO A 119 13.97 -5.67 8.09
C PRO A 119 14.59 -4.30 7.85
N ASN A 120 15.12 -4.08 6.64
CA ASN A 120 15.69 -2.79 6.24
C ASN A 120 14.69 -1.63 6.32
N TYR A 121 13.40 -1.89 6.12
CA TYR A 121 12.35 -0.86 6.23
C TYR A 121 12.08 -0.55 7.70
N LEU A 122 11.93 -1.60 8.52
CA LEU A 122 11.68 -1.48 9.95
C LEU A 122 12.83 -0.73 10.65
N GLU A 123 14.08 -1.15 10.41
CA GLU A 123 15.26 -0.51 10.97
C GLU A 123 15.35 0.98 10.62
N ASN A 124 15.05 1.33 9.37
CA ASN A 124 15.09 2.72 8.93
C ASN A 124 13.97 3.56 9.60
N LEU A 125 12.76 3.01 9.77
CA LEU A 125 11.67 3.69 10.50
C LEU A 125 12.05 3.97 11.96
N TYR A 126 12.71 3.03 12.64
CA TYR A 126 13.21 3.26 14.00
C TYR A 126 14.29 4.35 14.06
N LYS A 127 15.20 4.40 13.06
CA LYS A 127 16.21 5.47 12.97
C LYS A 127 15.58 6.85 12.70
N MET A 128 14.52 6.90 11.88
CA MET A 128 13.81 8.12 11.51
C MET A 128 13.18 8.83 12.72
N GLU A 129 12.71 8.09 13.73
CA GLU A 129 12.20 8.67 14.98
C GLU A 129 13.25 9.54 15.68
N GLY A 130 14.52 9.12 15.68
CA GLY A 130 15.62 9.85 16.30
C GLY A 130 15.85 11.24 15.67
N SER A 131 15.80 11.31 14.33
CA SER A 131 15.97 12.56 13.58
C SER A 131 14.76 13.50 13.70
N SER A 132 13.54 12.96 13.76
CA SER A 132 12.29 13.73 13.90
C SER A 132 12.30 14.59 15.17
N ARG A 133 12.75 14.03 16.30
CA ARG A 133 12.73 14.73 17.61
C ARG A 133 13.72 15.89 17.72
N GLN A 134 14.71 15.99 16.84
CA GLN A 134 15.71 17.06 16.86
C GLN A 134 15.29 18.29 16.03
N ALA A 135 14.28 18.16 15.16
CA ALA A 135 13.76 19.29 14.38
C ALA A 135 12.79 20.15 15.22
N SER A 136 13.31 21.24 15.79
CA SER A 136 12.57 22.27 16.51
C SER A 136 11.75 23.16 15.56
N ASN A 137 10.49 22.78 15.34
CA ASN A 137 9.30 23.65 15.24
C ASN A 137 8.13 22.87 14.61
N PRO A 138 6.92 22.92 15.19
CA PRO A 138 5.75 22.29 14.62
C PRO A 138 5.21 23.10 13.43
N PRO A 139 4.82 22.46 12.32
CA PRO A 139 3.87 23.04 11.39
C PRO A 139 2.50 23.04 12.07
N ASP A 140 1.91 24.22 12.14
CA ASP A 140 0.63 24.48 12.80
C ASP A 140 -0.52 23.97 11.93
N HIS A 141 -0.74 22.64 11.94
CA HIS A 141 -1.82 22.00 11.20
C HIS A 141 -2.65 21.19 12.19
N HIS A 142 -3.93 21.54 12.32
CA HIS A 142 -4.95 20.82 13.09
C HIS A 142 -5.16 19.41 12.49
N HIS A 143 -4.24 18.49 12.75
CA HIS A 143 -4.45 17.09 12.45
C HIS A 143 -5.23 16.46 13.62
N PRO A 144 -6.37 15.78 13.36
CA PRO A 144 -7.13 15.15 14.42
C PRO A 144 -6.24 14.18 15.18
N ARG A 145 -6.36 14.22 16.52
CA ARG A 145 -5.54 13.37 17.41
C ARG A 145 -5.88 11.90 17.14
N LEU A 146 -4.93 11.02 17.42
CA LEU A 146 -5.07 9.55 17.34
C LEU A 146 -6.43 9.02 17.83
N SER A 147 -6.90 9.55 18.95
CA SER A 147 -8.18 9.21 19.56
C SER A 147 -9.38 9.52 18.67
N GLU A 148 -9.35 10.64 17.93
CA GLU A 148 -10.44 11.07 17.05
C GLU A 148 -10.48 10.28 15.74
N LEU A 149 -9.31 9.99 15.15
CA LEU A 149 -9.20 9.19 13.91
C LEU A 149 -9.61 7.73 14.11
N VAL A 150 -9.29 7.16 15.28
CA VAL A 150 -9.64 5.77 15.61
C VAL A 150 -11.14 5.62 15.91
N GLN A 151 -11.81 6.66 16.41
CA GLN A 151 -13.25 6.64 16.72
C GLN A 151 -14.14 6.83 15.50
N ARG A 152 -13.68 7.54 14.46
CA ARG A 152 -14.48 7.90 13.28
C ARG A 152 -14.68 6.77 12.25
N HIS A 153 -13.99 5.64 12.38
CA HIS A 153 -14.17 4.48 11.48
C HIS A 153 -14.75 3.28 12.22
N PRO A 154 -15.89 2.71 11.77
CA PRO A 154 -16.46 1.51 12.37
C PRO A 154 -15.43 0.38 12.38
N ARG A 155 -15.35 -0.34 13.51
CA ARG A 155 -14.57 -1.56 13.61
C ARG A 155 -15.16 -2.59 12.64
N GLY A 156 -14.57 -2.72 11.46
CA GLY A 156 -14.77 -3.91 10.63
C GLY A 156 -14.36 -5.16 11.43
N PRO A 157 -15.03 -6.30 11.21
CA PRO A 157 -14.71 -7.53 11.92
C PRO A 157 -13.30 -8.00 11.52
N GLY A 158 -12.33 -7.81 12.41
CA GLY A 158 -10.97 -8.33 12.22
C GLY A 158 -10.92 -9.84 12.48
N PRO A 159 -10.12 -10.61 11.73
CA PRO A 159 -9.97 -12.04 11.97
C PRO A 159 -9.29 -12.28 13.33
N SER A 160 -9.92 -13.12 14.15
CA SER A 160 -9.55 -13.42 15.55
C SER A 160 -8.13 -13.96 15.75
N SER A 161 -7.46 -14.43 14.69
CA SER A 161 -6.11 -14.98 14.71
C SER A 161 -4.99 -13.93 14.86
N SER A 162 -5.31 -12.66 14.61
CA SER A 162 -4.34 -11.55 14.67
C SER A 162 -3.92 -11.19 16.11
N LYS A 163 -4.77 -11.44 17.11
CA LYS A 163 -4.44 -11.23 18.54
C LYS A 163 -3.40 -12.22 19.08
N GLN A 164 -3.42 -13.47 18.59
CA GLN A 164 -2.45 -14.51 18.96
C GLN A 164 -1.06 -14.16 18.42
N ARG A 165 -0.97 -13.86 17.12
CA ARG A 165 0.28 -13.43 16.46
C ARG A 165 0.86 -12.13 17.05
N TYR A 166 0.00 -11.22 17.52
CA TYR A 166 0.40 -10.01 18.23
C TYR A 166 1.09 -10.32 19.58
N ARG A 167 0.60 -11.31 20.33
CA ARG A 167 1.26 -11.77 21.58
C ARG A 167 2.59 -12.46 21.30
N ASP A 168 2.64 -13.29 20.25
CA ASP A 168 3.85 -14.03 19.88
C ASP A 168 4.99 -13.09 19.45
N TRP A 169 4.67 -12.02 18.71
CA TRP A 169 5.65 -10.99 18.36
C TRP A 169 6.08 -10.14 19.57
N ARG A 170 5.15 -9.76 20.46
CA ARG A 170 5.46 -9.03 21.71
C ARG A 170 6.45 -9.78 22.59
N ASN A 171 6.36 -11.11 22.61
CA ASN A 171 7.21 -11.99 23.42
C ASN A 171 8.51 -12.42 22.70
N GLY A 172 8.68 -12.04 21.43
CA GLY A 172 9.76 -12.49 20.56
C GLY A 172 10.76 -11.40 20.12
N SER A 173 10.99 -10.37 20.94
CA SER A 173 12.03 -9.35 20.64
C SER A 173 13.41 -10.02 20.48
N PRO A 174 14.09 -9.93 19.33
CA PRO A 174 15.42 -10.53 19.15
C PRO A 174 16.53 -9.78 19.91
N TYR A 175 16.23 -8.61 20.48
CA TYR A 175 17.23 -7.71 21.04
C TYR A 175 17.63 -7.99 22.50
N GLN A 176 17.27 -9.15 23.06
CA GLN A 176 17.59 -9.50 24.46
C GLN A 176 18.28 -10.85 24.68
N ARG A 177 18.81 -11.51 23.64
CA ARG A 177 19.70 -12.68 23.85
C ARG A 177 21.15 -12.30 23.60
N GLN A 178 21.93 -12.26 24.69
CA GLN A 178 23.39 -12.28 24.61
C GLN A 178 23.84 -13.57 23.92
N PRO A 179 24.91 -13.55 23.10
CA PRO A 179 25.37 -14.74 22.41
C PRO A 179 26.12 -15.64 23.38
N ASP A 180 25.54 -16.80 23.69
CA ASP A 180 26.23 -17.83 24.44
C ASP A 180 27.25 -18.54 23.53
N ARG A 181 28.49 -18.62 24.00
CA ARG A 181 29.59 -19.30 23.32
C ARG A 181 29.41 -20.80 23.48
N ARG A 182 29.00 -21.51 22.42
CA ARG A 182 29.46 -22.87 22.04
C ARG A 182 28.63 -23.39 20.86
N THR A 183 29.32 -24.09 19.96
CA THR A 183 28.86 -24.89 18.79
C THR A 183 28.43 -24.14 17.50
N ASN A 184 29.42 -23.67 16.73
CA ASN A 184 29.27 -23.47 15.27
C ASN A 184 29.65 -24.76 14.51
N PRO A 185 28.81 -25.29 13.60
CA PRO A 185 29.30 -26.06 12.47
C PRO A 185 29.61 -25.11 11.28
N PRO A 186 30.52 -25.49 10.36
CA PRO A 186 30.98 -24.60 9.29
C PRO A 186 29.91 -24.40 8.20
N PRO A 187 29.98 -23.32 7.40
CA PRO A 187 29.01 -23.05 6.35
C PRO A 187 29.15 -24.03 5.18
N ARG A 188 28.02 -24.64 4.79
CA ARG A 188 27.92 -25.42 3.55
C ARG A 188 27.93 -24.48 2.34
N ILE A 189 28.87 -24.73 1.44
CA ILE A 189 28.98 -24.14 0.11
C ILE A 189 27.75 -24.55 -0.71
N TYR A 190 26.94 -23.59 -1.17
CA TYR A 190 25.90 -23.83 -2.18
C TYR A 190 26.44 -23.46 -3.56
N THR A 191 27.13 -24.40 -4.18
CA THR A 191 27.07 -24.53 -5.64
C THR A 191 25.93 -25.48 -5.98
N GLN A 192 25.17 -25.12 -7.01
CA GLN A 192 24.19 -25.90 -7.77
C GLN A 192 22.70 -25.60 -7.48
N ARG A 193 22.04 -25.26 -8.58
CA ARG A 193 20.65 -24.84 -8.79
C ARG A 193 19.73 -26.06 -8.68
N PRO A 194 18.60 -26.03 -7.94
CA PRO A 194 17.67 -27.16 -7.92
C PRO A 194 16.73 -27.14 -9.15
N PRO A 195 16.17 -28.31 -9.52
CA PRO A 195 15.31 -28.47 -10.70
C PRO A 195 13.92 -27.88 -10.47
N GLU A 196 13.31 -27.43 -11.57
CA GLU A 196 11.87 -27.17 -11.66
C GLU A 196 11.11 -28.48 -11.43
N ASP A 197 10.10 -28.49 -10.56
CA ASP A 197 8.78 -29.05 -10.88
C ASP A 197 7.71 -28.91 -9.77
N GLU A 198 6.50 -28.66 -10.27
CA GLU A 198 5.18 -29.05 -9.75
C GLU A 198 4.76 -28.65 -8.32
N GLN A 199 4.49 -27.36 -8.10
CA GLN A 199 3.50 -26.95 -7.08
C GLN A 199 2.78 -25.61 -7.36
N VAL A 200 2.77 -25.15 -8.62
CA VAL A 200 2.14 -23.86 -9.02
C VAL A 200 0.73 -24.04 -9.63
N HIS A 201 0.21 -25.27 -9.73
CA HIS A 201 -1.04 -25.55 -10.47
C HIS A 201 -2.36 -25.54 -9.66
N SER A 202 -2.37 -25.33 -8.34
CA SER A 202 -3.61 -25.47 -7.55
C SER A 202 -4.46 -24.20 -7.39
N TRP A 203 -4.02 -23.03 -7.86
CA TRP A 203 -4.79 -21.77 -7.77
C TRP A 203 -5.53 -21.39 -9.07
N ARG A 204 -5.40 -22.18 -10.16
CA ARG A 204 -5.96 -21.86 -11.49
C ARG A 204 -7.17 -22.69 -11.94
N GLN A 205 -7.80 -23.48 -11.05
CA GLN A 205 -8.89 -24.40 -11.45
C GLN A 205 -10.21 -24.27 -10.67
N ARG A 206 -10.56 -23.10 -10.14
CA ARG A 206 -11.94 -22.85 -9.71
C ARG A 206 -12.45 -21.52 -10.26
N HIS A 207 -13.45 -21.63 -11.14
CA HIS A 207 -14.26 -20.59 -11.79
C HIS A 207 -13.77 -20.08 -13.16
N LEU A 208 -13.86 -20.97 -14.15
CA LEU A 208 -14.06 -20.63 -15.56
C LEU A 208 -15.29 -21.41 -16.02
N GLU A 209 -16.48 -20.87 -15.80
CA GLU A 209 -17.65 -21.21 -16.60
C GLU A 209 -18.02 -19.94 -17.37
N PRO A 210 -18.13 -19.98 -18.71
CA PRO A 210 -18.62 -18.85 -19.48
C PRO A 210 -20.14 -18.69 -19.26
N PRO A 211 -20.69 -17.46 -19.25
CA PRO A 211 -22.13 -17.27 -19.18
C PRO A 211 -22.84 -17.83 -20.43
N PRO A 212 -24.10 -18.31 -20.31
CA PRO A 212 -24.83 -18.88 -21.44
C PRO A 212 -25.15 -17.82 -22.50
N ALA A 213 -25.09 -18.22 -23.77
CA ALA A 213 -25.38 -17.38 -24.92
C ALA A 213 -26.88 -17.06 -25.02
N ASP A 214 -27.24 -15.78 -24.92
CA ASP A 214 -28.59 -15.30 -25.21
C ASP A 214 -28.83 -15.27 -26.73
N ARG A 215 -29.67 -16.19 -27.19
CA ARG A 215 -30.34 -16.13 -28.50
C ARG A 215 -31.61 -15.29 -28.37
N LYS A 216 -31.62 -14.05 -28.90
CA LYS A 216 -32.80 -13.47 -29.56
C LYS A 216 -32.42 -12.43 -30.64
N ARG A 217 -32.86 -12.74 -31.88
CA ARG A 217 -33.35 -11.88 -32.98
C ARG A 217 -32.50 -10.66 -33.40
N GLU A 218 -31.90 -10.66 -34.59
CA GLU A 218 -32.49 -10.34 -35.92
C GLU A 218 -33.11 -8.94 -36.03
N GLU A 219 -32.81 -8.28 -37.17
CA GLU A 219 -33.15 -6.92 -37.65
C GLU A 219 -32.14 -5.85 -37.17
N TRP A 220 -31.19 -5.37 -37.96
CA TRP A 220 -31.33 -4.75 -39.29
C TRP A 220 -30.07 -4.95 -40.16
N ARG A 221 -30.26 -5.37 -41.41
CA ARG A 221 -29.30 -5.20 -42.52
C ARG A 221 -29.79 -4.02 -43.37
N GLY A 222 -28.93 -3.05 -43.68
CA GLY A 222 -29.29 -1.98 -44.62
C GLY A 222 -28.29 -0.83 -44.81
N ALA A 223 -27.13 -1.13 -45.44
CA ALA A 223 -26.37 -0.24 -46.36
C ALA A 223 -25.63 1.01 -45.78
N PRO A 224 -24.80 1.76 -46.56
CA PRO A 224 -23.34 1.59 -46.56
C PRO A 224 -22.49 2.88 -46.37
N SER A 225 -21.17 2.66 -46.21
CA SER A 225 -19.99 3.52 -46.45
C SER A 225 -20.15 4.98 -46.89
N ASP A 226 -19.55 5.92 -46.13
CA ASP A 226 -18.57 6.94 -46.62
C ASP A 226 -18.35 8.05 -45.59
N TRP A 227 -17.12 8.30 -45.16
CA TRP A 227 -16.69 9.63 -44.65
C TRP A 227 -15.21 9.87 -44.96
N ARG A 228 -14.92 10.27 -46.21
CA ARG A 228 -13.73 11.08 -46.54
C ARG A 228 -14.13 12.57 -46.51
N ARG A 229 -13.23 13.39 -45.93
CA ARG A 229 -12.79 14.72 -46.37
C ARG A 229 -13.82 15.60 -47.13
N ARG A 230 -14.22 16.75 -46.57
CA ARG A 230 -13.66 18.11 -46.80
C ARG A 230 -14.62 19.23 -46.37
N ASP A 231 -14.00 20.31 -45.92
CA ASP A 231 -14.36 21.74 -46.01
C ASP A 231 -15.65 22.26 -45.34
N ASN A 232 -15.46 23.03 -44.25
CA ASN A 232 -15.69 24.48 -44.27
C ASN A 232 -14.79 25.17 -43.22
#